data_AF-K8E0S0-F1
#
_entry.id   AF-K8E0S0-F1
#
_cell.length_a   1.000
_cell.length_b   1.000
_cell.length_c   1.000
_cell.angle_alpha   90.00
_cell.angle_beta   90.00
_cell.angle_gamma   90.00
#
_symmetry.space_group_name_H-M   'P 1'
#
loop_
_entity.id
_entity.type
_entity.pdbx_description
1 polymer ?
#
loop_
_entity_poly.entity_id
_entity_poly.type
_entity_poly.pdbx_seq_one_letter_code
_entity_poly.pdbx_strand_id
1 'polypeptide(L)'
;MVGQNKVGVDTLIKPGKLLVTFKPGEITGCYNPGEEEIKAIAAALGSVTDRVFDMYMEFSKMADKGILVREEQVYGRRNAIISFYYPLELPVSKVRQVIINQLLREYLSSPNYPHPGIYVVQNKRKDLSLIYNHQGKALCRA
;
A
#
# COMPACT_ATOMS: atom_id res chain seq x y z
N MET A 1 -16.43 37.04 32.11
CA MET A 1 -14.98 36.82 31.91
C MET A 1 -14.63 35.61 32.75
N VAL A 2 -14.31 34.43 32.24
CA VAL A 2 -13.19 34.03 31.36
C VAL A 2 -13.67 32.74 30.68
N GLY A 3 -13.80 32.68 29.35
CA GLY A 3 -12.72 32.30 28.45
C GLY A 3 -12.98 30.90 27.90
N GLN A 4 -13.78 30.82 26.83
CA GLN A 4 -13.99 29.60 26.06
C GLN A 4 -12.65 29.19 25.43
N ASN A 5 -11.99 28.17 25.98
CA ASN A 5 -10.88 27.53 25.27
C ASN A 5 -11.45 26.59 24.20
N LYS A 6 -11.85 27.19 23.07
CA LYS A 6 -11.87 26.51 21.78
C LYS A 6 -10.42 26.18 21.44
N VAL A 7 -9.98 24.98 21.79
CA VAL A 7 -8.78 24.41 21.18
C VAL A 7 -9.20 24.01 19.77
N GLY A 8 -9.08 24.97 18.85
CA GLY A 8 -8.96 24.67 17.43
C GLY A 8 -7.66 23.92 17.26
N VAL A 9 -7.75 22.59 17.13
CA VAL A 9 -6.74 21.86 16.40
C VAL A 9 -7.24 21.89 14.98
N ASP A 10 -6.59 22.70 14.16
CA ASP A 10 -6.75 22.70 12.72
C ASP A 10 -6.79 21.26 12.25
N THR A 11 -7.96 20.82 11.79
CA THR A 11 -8.12 19.59 11.04
C THR A 11 -7.31 19.82 9.77
N LEU A 12 -6.00 19.54 9.81
CA LEU A 12 -5.13 19.46 8.65
C LEU A 12 -5.93 18.69 7.61
N ILE A 13 -6.34 19.39 6.56
CA ILE A 13 -7.08 18.81 5.45
C ILE A 13 -6.17 17.70 4.94
N LYS A 14 -6.52 16.45 5.24
CA LYS A 14 -5.70 15.30 4.85
C LYS A 14 -5.67 15.30 3.33
N PRO A 15 -4.48 15.31 2.69
CA PRO A 15 -4.41 15.30 1.25
C PRO A 15 -4.94 13.96 0.77
N GLY A 16 -6.09 13.98 0.07
CA GLY A 16 -6.68 12.81 -0.55
C GLY A 16 -7.34 11.78 0.38
N LYS A 17 -7.91 10.72 -0.22
CA LYS A 17 -8.56 9.60 0.47
C LYS A 17 -7.49 8.64 0.99
N LEU A 18 -7.64 8.16 2.23
CA LEU A 18 -6.78 7.11 2.80
C LEU A 18 -6.64 5.94 1.82
N LEU A 19 -5.42 5.46 1.62
CA LEU A 19 -5.11 4.40 0.67
C LEU A 19 -4.89 3.07 1.39
N VAL A 20 -3.96 3.05 2.33
CA VAL A 20 -3.60 1.87 3.12
C VAL A 20 -3.18 2.26 4.53
N THR A 21 -3.44 1.38 5.49
CA THR A 21 -2.91 1.46 6.85
C THR A 21 -2.06 0.24 7.17
N PHE A 22 -1.01 0.44 7.95
CA PHE A 22 -0.18 -0.63 8.48
C PHE A 22 -0.14 -0.56 10.00
N LYS A 23 -0.53 -1.66 10.63
CA LYS A 23 -0.34 -1.91 12.05
C LYS A 23 0.95 -2.69 12.29
N PRO A 24 1.51 -2.68 13.51
CA PRO A 24 2.67 -3.49 13.83
C PRO A 24 2.43 -4.97 13.51
N GLY A 25 3.32 -5.55 12.70
CA GLY A 25 3.23 -6.95 12.24
C GLY A 25 2.40 -7.18 10.97
N GLU A 26 1.76 -6.16 10.40
CA GLU A 26 1.09 -6.27 9.09
C GLU A 26 2.09 -6.13 7.94
N ILE A 27 2.03 -7.05 6.99
CA ILE A 27 3.00 -7.14 5.88
C ILE A 27 2.41 -6.60 4.58
N THR A 28 1.10 -6.81 4.37
CA THR A 28 0.38 -6.39 3.16
C THR A 28 -0.36 -5.08 3.36
N GLY A 29 -0.83 -4.79 4.57
CA GLY A 29 -1.61 -3.60 4.94
C GLY A 29 -3.12 -3.76 4.76
N CYS A 30 -3.90 -2.86 5.36
CA CYS A 30 -5.36 -2.78 5.21
C CYS A 30 -5.72 -1.65 4.23
N TYR A 31 -6.38 -2.00 3.12
CA TYR A 31 -6.70 -1.07 2.03
C TYR A 31 -8.15 -0.59 2.08
N ASN A 32 -8.37 0.62 1.60
CA ASN A 32 -9.71 1.19 1.51
C ASN A 32 -10.53 0.62 0.33
N PRO A 33 -11.88 0.64 0.42
CA PRO A 33 -12.75 0.31 -0.70
C PRO A 33 -12.45 1.23 -1.90
N GLY A 34 -12.00 0.63 -3.00
CA GLY A 34 -11.55 1.32 -4.21
C GLY A 34 -10.09 1.07 -4.59
N GLU A 35 -9.29 0.48 -3.70
CA GLU A 35 -7.87 0.17 -3.93
C GLU A 35 -7.63 -1.35 -4.09
N GLU A 36 -8.63 -2.07 -4.61
CA GLU A 36 -8.59 -3.53 -4.77
C GLU A 36 -7.44 -4.01 -5.66
N GLU A 37 -7.05 -3.23 -6.66
CA GLU A 37 -5.93 -3.57 -7.55
C GLU A 37 -4.59 -3.53 -6.80
N ILE A 38 -4.34 -2.47 -6.02
CA ILE A 38 -3.14 -2.35 -5.19
C ILE A 38 -3.13 -3.46 -4.13
N LYS A 39 -4.29 -3.73 -3.51
CA LYS A 39 -4.46 -4.83 -2.55
C LYS A 39 -4.16 -6.19 -3.16
N ALA A 40 -4.59 -6.45 -4.39
CA ALA A 40 -4.30 -7.70 -5.10
C ALA A 40 -2.80 -7.86 -5.36
N ILE A 41 -2.12 -6.79 -5.80
CA ILE A 41 -0.66 -6.77 -5.97
C ILE A 41 0.04 -6.99 -4.63
N ALA A 42 -0.42 -6.33 -3.57
CA ALA A 42 0.12 -6.49 -2.22
C ALA A 42 -0.01 -7.93 -1.71
N ALA A 43 -1.15 -8.58 -1.96
CA ALA A 43 -1.37 -9.97 -1.59
C ALA A 43 -0.49 -10.94 -2.41
N ALA A 44 -0.28 -10.67 -3.69
CA ALA A 44 0.55 -11.49 -4.57
C ALA A 44 2.05 -11.38 -4.25
N LEU A 45 2.53 -10.18 -3.88
CA LEU A 45 3.96 -9.92 -3.66
C LEU A 45 4.36 -9.93 -2.17
N GLY A 46 3.42 -9.71 -1.25
CA GLY A 46 3.68 -9.51 0.19
C GLY A 46 3.18 -10.64 1.11
N SER A 47 3.00 -11.87 0.59
CA SER A 47 2.46 -13.00 1.37
C SER A 47 3.31 -13.35 2.59
N VAL A 48 2.69 -13.71 3.72
CA VAL A 48 3.39 -14.12 4.95
C VAL A 48 4.38 -15.27 4.71
N THR A 49 4.04 -16.19 3.81
CA THR A 49 4.78 -17.44 3.57
C THR A 49 5.77 -17.36 2.42
N ASP A 50 5.59 -16.39 1.51
CA ASP A 50 6.34 -16.29 0.26
C ASP A 50 6.48 -14.80 -0.10
N ARG A 51 7.37 -14.13 0.64
CA ARG A 51 7.54 -12.67 0.53
C ARG A 51 8.48 -12.34 -0.62
N VAL A 52 7.93 -11.72 -1.65
CA VAL A 52 8.75 -10.94 -2.60
C VAL A 52 9.11 -9.60 -1.94
N PHE A 53 8.15 -8.97 -1.26
CA PHE A 53 8.31 -7.66 -0.62
C PHE A 53 7.69 -7.56 0.77
N ASP A 54 8.20 -6.60 1.53
CA ASP A 54 7.50 -6.00 2.66
C ASP A 54 6.78 -4.73 2.15
N MET A 55 5.45 -4.75 2.11
CA MET A 55 4.69 -3.61 1.55
C MET A 55 4.85 -2.37 2.42
N TYR A 56 4.96 -2.51 3.75
CA TYR A 56 5.17 -1.35 4.61
C TYR A 56 6.44 -0.59 4.21
N MET A 57 7.51 -1.31 3.88
CA MET A 57 8.76 -0.71 3.43
C MET A 57 8.62 -0.03 2.07
N GLU A 58 7.92 -0.64 1.11
CA GLU A 58 7.70 -0.04 -0.20
C GLU A 58 6.84 1.23 -0.13
N PHE A 59 5.78 1.23 0.68
CA PHE A 59 4.95 2.41 0.93
C PHE A 59 5.72 3.50 1.68
N SER A 60 6.59 3.14 2.64
CA SER A 60 7.49 4.07 3.33
C SER A 60 8.44 4.77 2.35
N LYS A 61 9.11 4.02 1.46
CA LYS A 61 10.00 4.58 0.43
C LYS A 61 9.25 5.55 -0.49
N MET A 62 8.00 5.24 -0.84
CA MET A 62 7.18 6.14 -1.66
C MET A 62 6.80 7.43 -0.92
N ALA A 63 6.55 7.35 0.38
CA ALA A 63 6.32 8.53 1.20
C ALA A 63 7.59 9.39 1.31
N ASP A 64 8.75 8.77 1.55
CA ASP A 64 10.03 9.48 1.65
C ASP A 64 10.43 10.15 0.31
N LYS A 65 9.99 9.59 -0.82
CA LYS A 65 10.13 10.19 -2.17
C LYS A 65 9.10 11.29 -2.48
N GLY A 66 8.16 11.56 -1.57
CA GLY A 66 7.09 12.54 -1.79
C GLY A 66 6.07 12.11 -2.85
N ILE A 67 5.79 10.82 -2.99
CA ILE A 67 4.68 10.30 -3.81
C ILE A 67 3.42 10.15 -2.96
N LEU A 68 3.61 9.78 -1.69
CA LEU A 68 2.57 9.59 -0.69
C LEU A 68 2.82 10.49 0.52
N VAL A 69 1.78 10.74 1.28
CA VAL A 69 1.89 11.32 2.62
C VAL A 69 1.74 10.19 3.63
N ARG A 70 2.71 10.06 4.54
CA ARG A 70 2.65 9.15 5.69
C ARG A 70 2.27 9.96 6.94
N GLU A 71 1.23 9.50 7.63
CA GLU A 71 0.83 10.00 8.94
C GLU A 71 0.95 8.85 9.95
N GLU A 72 1.54 9.08 11.10
CA GLU A 72 1.66 8.07 12.14
C GLU A 72 0.89 8.51 13.38
N GLN A 73 0.15 7.58 13.97
CA GLN A 73 -0.63 7.84 15.17
C GLN A 73 -0.43 6.72 16.18
N VAL A 74 -0.33 7.11 17.45
CA VAL A 74 -0.15 6.19 18.56
C VAL A 74 -1.52 5.78 19.10
N TYR A 75 -1.76 4.47 19.19
CA TYR A 75 -3.03 3.91 19.66
C TYR A 75 -2.87 2.98 20.87
N GLY A 76 -3.81 3.10 21.79
CA GLY A 76 -4.01 2.18 22.92
C GLY A 76 -2.94 2.26 24.02
N ARG A 77 -3.14 1.46 25.07
CA ARG A 77 -2.25 1.44 26.26
C ARG A 77 -0.84 0.89 26.01
N ARG A 78 -0.64 0.18 24.88
CA ARG A 78 0.65 -0.39 24.48
C ARG A 78 1.45 0.53 23.55
N ASN A 79 0.98 1.76 23.32
CA ASN A 79 1.61 2.73 22.43
C ASN A 79 1.91 2.16 21.03
N ALA A 80 0.96 1.43 20.45
CA ALA A 80 1.13 0.87 19.12
C ALA A 80 1.10 2.00 18.08
N ILE A 81 2.14 2.10 17.27
CA ILE A 81 2.21 3.08 16.18
C ILE A 81 1.51 2.48 14.95
N ILE A 82 0.52 3.19 14.42
CA ILE A 82 -0.17 2.83 13.18
C ILE A 82 0.19 3.87 12.13
N SER A 83 0.66 3.41 10.96
CA SER A 83 1.05 4.27 9.84
C SER A 83 -0.08 4.29 8.80
N PHE A 84 -0.47 5.48 8.38
CA PHE A 84 -1.53 5.77 7.42
C PHE A 84 -0.92 6.43 6.19
N TYR A 85 -1.27 5.94 5.00
CA TYR A 85 -0.74 6.45 3.74
C TYR A 85 -1.85 7.04 2.88
N TYR A 86 -1.59 8.23 2.35
CA TYR A 86 -2.52 9.00 1.53
C TYR A 86 -1.85 9.43 0.22
N PRO A 87 -2.61 9.52 -0.89
CA PRO A 87 -2.11 10.10 -2.13
C PRO A 87 -1.94 11.62 -1.96
N LEU A 88 -0.89 12.19 -2.56
CA LEU A 88 -0.83 13.65 -2.77
C LEU A 88 -1.99 14.09 -3.68
N GLU A 89 -2.36 15.37 -3.65
CA GLU A 89 -3.55 16.01 -4.29
C GLU A 89 -3.68 15.86 -5.83
N LEU A 90 -2.94 14.94 -6.44
CA LEU A 90 -3.16 14.45 -7.79
C LEU A 90 -4.48 13.67 -7.90
N PRO A 91 -5.04 13.54 -9.12
CA PRO A 91 -6.20 12.67 -9.35
C PRO A 91 -5.91 11.25 -8.85
N VAL A 92 -6.81 10.70 -8.03
CA VAL A 92 -6.66 9.38 -7.38
C VAL A 92 -6.27 8.27 -8.36
N SER A 93 -6.85 8.27 -9.58
CA SER A 93 -6.54 7.28 -10.62
C SER A 93 -5.10 7.37 -11.12
N LYS A 94 -4.52 8.57 -11.23
CA LYS A 94 -3.12 8.76 -11.62
C LYS A 94 -2.18 8.28 -10.52
N VAL A 95 -2.48 8.59 -9.26
CA VAL A 95 -1.65 8.16 -8.13
C VAL A 95 -1.67 6.64 -8.01
N ARG A 96 -2.84 6.01 -8.17
CA ARG A 96 -2.96 4.54 -8.20
C ARG A 96 -2.03 3.92 -9.24
N GLN A 97 -2.07 4.42 -10.48
CA GLN A 97 -1.21 3.88 -11.53
C GLN A 97 0.29 4.12 -11.25
N VAL A 98 0.65 5.26 -10.63
CA VAL A 98 2.03 5.53 -10.21
C VAL A 98 2.49 4.52 -9.16
N ILE A 99 1.67 4.23 -8.15
CA ILE A 99 1.98 3.23 -7.11
C ILE A 99 2.14 1.84 -7.74
N ILE A 100 1.19 1.43 -8.59
CA ILE A 100 1.24 0.13 -9.29
C ILE A 100 2.52 0.03 -10.11
N ASN A 101 2.80 1.03 -10.94
CA ASN A 101 4.01 1.06 -11.75
C ASN A 101 5.27 0.99 -10.90
N GLN A 102 5.30 1.67 -9.74
CA GLN A 102 6.45 1.63 -8.84
C GLN A 102 6.65 0.24 -8.23
N LEU A 103 5.59 -0.37 -7.68
CA LEU A 103 5.65 -1.72 -7.11
C LEU A 103 6.10 -2.77 -8.14
N LEU A 104 5.54 -2.70 -9.35
CA LEU A 104 5.86 -3.67 -10.41
C LEU A 104 7.25 -3.43 -11.00
N ARG A 105 7.74 -2.19 -11.07
CA ARG A 105 9.14 -1.92 -11.44
C ARG A 105 10.11 -2.45 -10.41
N GLU A 106 9.84 -2.22 -9.13
CA GLU A 106 10.66 -2.77 -8.05
C GLU A 106 10.69 -4.30 -8.14
N TYR A 107 9.53 -4.91 -8.43
CA TYR A 107 9.44 -6.37 -8.62
C TYR A 107 10.31 -6.86 -9.77
N LEU A 108 10.23 -6.20 -10.93
CA LEU A 108 11.05 -6.55 -12.09
C LEU A 108 12.57 -6.42 -11.83
N SER A 109 12.96 -5.56 -10.88
CA SER A 109 14.36 -5.42 -10.43
C SER A 109 14.74 -6.30 -9.23
N SER A 110 13.78 -7.02 -8.64
CA SER A 110 14.02 -7.85 -7.46
C SER A 110 14.77 -9.13 -7.83
N PRO A 111 15.68 -9.63 -6.98
CA PRO A 111 16.33 -10.92 -7.19
C PRO A 111 15.34 -12.10 -7.21
N ASN A 112 14.12 -11.90 -6.69
CA ASN A 112 13.06 -12.90 -6.69
C ASN A 112 12.27 -12.94 -8.02
N TYR A 113 12.65 -12.14 -9.01
CA TYR A 113 12.06 -12.18 -10.35
C TYR A 113 12.86 -13.08 -11.31
N PRO A 114 12.20 -13.92 -12.14
CA PRO A 114 10.76 -14.15 -12.17
C PRO A 114 10.30 -15.08 -11.03
N HIS A 115 9.19 -14.73 -10.38
CA HIS A 115 8.55 -15.61 -9.40
C HIS A 115 7.53 -16.49 -10.11
N PRO A 116 7.53 -17.82 -9.90
CA PRO A 116 6.55 -18.70 -10.51
C PRO A 116 5.12 -18.24 -10.22
N GLY A 117 4.27 -18.20 -11.27
CA GLY A 117 2.86 -17.83 -11.14
C GLY A 117 2.57 -16.33 -11.07
N ILE A 118 3.58 -15.46 -11.11
CA ILE A 118 3.45 -14.01 -11.13
C ILE A 118 4.08 -13.45 -12.41
N TYR A 119 3.30 -12.72 -13.20
CA TYR A 119 3.72 -12.17 -14.48
C TYR A 119 3.41 -10.67 -14.53
N VAL A 120 4.35 -9.87 -15.02
CA VAL A 120 4.16 -8.44 -15.24
C VAL A 120 4.04 -8.19 -16.73
N VAL A 121 2.99 -7.47 -17.13
CA VAL A 121 2.79 -7.05 -18.53
C VAL A 121 2.83 -5.54 -18.62
N GLN A 122 3.37 -5.05 -19.74
CA GLN A 122 3.39 -3.63 -20.05
C GLN A 122 2.46 -3.34 -21.22
N ASN A 123 1.55 -2.38 -21.06
CA ASN A 123 0.66 -1.93 -22.13
C ASN A 123 1.38 -0.99 -23.11
N LYS A 124 0.71 -0.63 -24.21
CA LYS A 124 1.26 0.31 -25.23
C LYS A 124 1.59 1.71 -24.69
N ARG A 125 1.01 2.11 -23.55
CA ARG A 125 1.23 3.39 -22.85
C ARG A 125 2.34 3.31 -21.79
N LYS A 126 3.05 2.17 -21.70
CA LYS A 126 4.10 1.87 -20.72
C LYS A 126 3.63 1.67 -19.28
N ASP A 127 2.32 1.57 -19.05
CA ASP A 127 1.79 1.19 -17.74
C ASP A 127 1.94 -0.32 -17.52
N LEU A 128 2.23 -0.68 -16.28
CA LEU A 128 2.41 -2.06 -15.85
C LEU A 128 1.13 -2.58 -15.19
N SER A 129 0.88 -3.87 -15.39
CA SER A 129 -0.19 -4.60 -14.72
C SER A 129 0.29 -5.98 -14.31
N LEU A 130 -0.30 -6.52 -13.24
CA LEU A 130 0.02 -7.85 -12.73
C LEU A 130 -0.97 -8.87 -13.27
N ILE A 131 -0.45 -9.97 -13.83
CA ILE A 131 -1.21 -11.20 -14.10
C ILE A 131 -0.65 -12.24 -13.14
N TYR A 132 -1.49 -12.77 -12.24
CA TYR A 132 -1.07 -13.82 -11.32
C TYR A 132 -2.07 -14.97 -11.35
N ASN A 133 -1.55 -16.19 -11.36
CA ASN A 133 -2.37 -17.38 -11.23
C ASN A 133 -2.69 -17.60 -9.77
N HIS A 134 -3.95 -17.42 -9.38
CA HIS A 134 -4.42 -17.78 -8.05
C HIS A 134 -4.46 -19.31 -7.93
N GLN A 135 -3.31 -19.97 -7.78
CA GLN A 135 -3.27 -21.39 -7.40
C GLN A 135 -3.54 -21.51 -5.91
N GLY A 136 -4.81 -21.32 -5.56
CA GLY A 136 -5.38 -21.59 -4.25
C GLY A 136 -6.53 -22.58 -4.36
N LYS A 137 -6.38 -23.67 -5.15
CA LYS A 137 -7.14 -24.89 -4.83
C LYS A 137 -6.33 -25.62 -3.78
N ALA A 138 -6.74 -25.48 -2.52
CA ALA A 138 -6.41 -26.47 -1.52
C ALA A 138 -6.78 -27.84 -2.12
N LEU A 139 -5.77 -28.68 -2.37
CA LEU A 139 -6.01 -30.10 -2.58
C LEU A 139 -6.60 -30.61 -1.26
N CYS A 140 -7.93 -30.68 -1.18
CA CYS A 140 -8.59 -31.58 -0.26
C CYS A 140 -8.11 -32.98 -0.63
N ARG A 141 -7.15 -33.51 0.13
CA ARG A 141 -6.88 -34.95 0.16
C ARG A 141 -8.14 -35.59 0.74
N ALA A 142 -8.89 -36.27 -0.11
CA ALA A 142 -9.88 -37.28 0.29
C ALA A 142 -9.16 -38.62 0.44
#